data_AF-A0A8J3R1E7-F1
#
_entry.id   AF-A0A8J3R1E7-F1
#
_cell.length_a   1.000
_cell.length_b   1.000
_cell.length_c   1.000
_cell.angle_alpha   90.00
_cell.angle_beta   90.00
_cell.angle_gamma   90.00
#
_symmetry.space_group_name_H-M   'P 1'
#
loop_
_entity.id
_entity.type
_entity.pdbx_description
1 polymer ?
#
loop_
_entity_poly.entity_id
_entity_poly.type
_entity_poly.pdbx_seq_one_letter_code
_entity_poly.pdbx_strand_id
1 'polypeptide(L)'
;MLDGTVLDGTVRDATVRGVCCGHGRSTGQPVKGFARYEFQLMLLRRMADFQPDLVSVACEEAGASRAEYLAAHTRWQRMLRSARGPRGLGLYRAVLGPEDDERTRRWGDSTLSVHTWRLSSGTALPPEARPEPGPGGGGGERVRGGLWPGLRWEIIVGHGGAVLQGWLVRPPGDPVPELPPPGRLAPWSCVVNDAVARFPDARGVESDAPSRWVLEVGAEPGERYRLLFVHGLFQIARPLPDAWSPTPVP
;
A
#
# COMPACT_ATOMS: atom_id res chain seq x y z
N MET A 1 -5.19 -24.18 9.79
CA MET A 1 -5.62 -22.77 9.95
C MET A 1 -4.40 -21.93 10.27
N LEU A 2 -3.52 -21.84 9.26
CA LEU A 2 -2.26 -21.12 9.26
C LEU A 2 -2.37 -20.23 8.03
N ASP A 3 -2.45 -18.92 8.20
CA ASP A 3 -2.25 -18.01 7.06
C ASP A 3 -1.52 -16.76 7.54
N GLY A 4 -0.23 -16.98 7.73
CA GLY A 4 0.77 -16.01 8.13
C GLY A 4 1.86 -15.90 7.08
N THR A 5 1.51 -16.09 5.79
CA THR A 5 2.43 -15.92 4.67
C THR A 5 2.63 -14.41 4.44
N VAL A 6 3.27 -13.77 5.42
CA VAL A 6 4.22 -12.70 5.13
C VAL A 6 5.20 -13.37 4.19
N LEU A 7 5.05 -13.05 2.90
CA LEU A 7 6.02 -13.38 1.87
C LEU A 7 7.41 -13.25 2.48
N ASP A 8 8.15 -14.35 2.43
CA ASP A 8 9.48 -14.55 3.01
C ASP A 8 10.48 -13.57 2.38
N GLY A 9 10.34 -12.30 2.76
CA GLY A 9 11.27 -11.22 2.53
C GLY A 9 11.99 -11.04 3.83
N THR A 10 12.96 -11.93 4.08
CA THR A 10 14.06 -11.80 5.04
C THR A 10 14.07 -10.44 5.74
N VAL A 11 13.38 -10.34 6.88
CA VAL A 11 13.60 -9.23 7.81
C VAL A 11 15.01 -9.43 8.31
N ARG A 12 15.96 -8.72 7.69
CA ARG A 12 17.37 -8.81 8.08
C ARG A 12 17.48 -8.52 9.58
N ASP A 13 18.11 -9.48 10.25
CA ASP A 13 18.60 -9.42 11.62
C ASP A 13 19.38 -8.12 11.82
N ALA A 14 18.71 -7.11 12.39
CA ALA A 14 19.34 -5.96 12.97
C ALA A 14 19.44 -6.23 14.46
N THR A 15 20.55 -6.84 14.88
CA THR A 15 20.92 -7.02 16.27
C THR A 15 20.88 -5.65 16.97
N VAL A 16 19.89 -5.40 17.82
CA VAL A 16 19.82 -4.19 18.65
C VAL A 16 19.82 -4.62 20.12
N ARG A 17 20.94 -4.33 20.79
CA ARG A 17 21.07 -4.40 22.24
C ARG A 17 20.01 -3.55 22.92
N GLY A 18 19.41 -4.13 23.94
CA GLY A 18 18.15 -3.71 24.54
C GLY A 18 18.16 -2.31 25.16
N VAL A 19 16.98 -1.69 25.07
CA VAL A 19 16.48 -0.70 26.02
C VAL A 19 14.98 -0.94 26.19
N CYS A 20 14.54 -0.98 27.44
CA CYS A 20 13.17 -1.22 27.86
C CYS A 20 12.25 -0.09 27.38
N CYS A 21 11.15 -0.39 26.70
CA CYS A 21 10.18 0.61 26.24
C CYS A 21 9.01 0.78 27.24
N GLY A 22 8.89 1.99 27.79
CA GLY A 22 7.67 2.48 28.45
C GLY A 22 6.63 2.93 27.41
N HIS A 23 5.37 2.54 27.60
CA HIS A 23 4.25 2.85 26.71
C HIS A 23 3.80 4.30 26.91
N GLY A 24 4.37 5.24 26.16
CA GLY A 24 3.89 6.62 26.06
C GLY A 24 3.02 6.81 24.81
N ARG A 25 1.72 7.04 24.98
CA ARG A 25 0.83 7.50 23.90
C ARG A 25 1.26 8.91 23.48
N SER A 26 2.11 9.01 22.46
CA SER A 26 2.45 10.28 21.81
C SER A 26 1.45 10.58 20.70
N THR A 27 0.58 11.55 20.94
CA THR A 27 -0.28 12.17 19.92
C THR A 27 0.59 13.08 19.06
N GLY A 28 1.10 12.57 17.94
CA GLY A 28 1.80 13.39 16.96
C GLY A 28 0.90 14.50 16.44
N GLN A 29 1.29 15.76 16.62
CA GLN A 29 0.52 16.90 16.14
C GLN A 29 0.34 16.81 14.61
N PRO A 30 -0.88 17.00 14.07
CA PRO A 30 -1.13 16.85 12.64
C PRO A 30 -0.33 17.85 11.82
N VAL A 31 0.27 17.39 10.71
CA VAL A 31 0.95 18.25 9.74
C VAL A 31 -0.10 19.08 9.02
N LYS A 32 -0.04 20.40 9.16
CA LYS A 32 -0.95 21.31 8.44
C LYS A 32 -0.77 21.17 6.93
N GLY A 33 -1.87 20.91 6.21
CA GLY A 33 -1.90 20.88 4.75
C GLY A 33 -1.27 19.64 4.11
N PHE A 34 -1.15 18.53 4.85
CA PHE A 34 -0.88 17.21 4.28
C PHE A 34 -1.90 16.20 4.81
N ALA A 35 -2.90 15.84 4.00
CA ALA A 35 -4.03 14.97 4.41
C ALA A 35 -4.05 13.61 3.67
N ARG A 36 -4.99 12.73 4.05
CA ARG A 36 -5.20 11.40 3.42
C ARG A 36 -5.36 11.45 1.89
N TYR A 37 -5.99 12.51 1.36
CA TYR A 37 -6.11 12.73 -0.09
C TYR A 37 -4.75 13.00 -0.76
N GLU A 38 -3.96 13.92 -0.21
CA GLU A 38 -2.61 14.19 -0.73
C GLU A 38 -1.68 12.99 -0.56
N PHE A 39 -1.92 12.17 0.48
CA PHE A 39 -1.25 10.89 0.63
C PHE A 39 -1.58 9.94 -0.51
N GLN A 40 -2.84 9.81 -0.90
CA GLN A 40 -3.20 9.02 -2.08
C GLN A 40 -2.53 9.53 -3.36
N LEU A 41 -2.53 10.85 -3.58
CA LEU A 41 -1.84 11.44 -4.72
C LEU A 41 -0.33 11.12 -4.71
N MET A 42 0.33 11.15 -3.55
CA MET A 42 1.76 10.82 -3.47
C MET A 42 2.06 9.40 -3.97
N LEU A 43 1.17 8.45 -3.72
CA LEU A 43 1.34 7.04 -4.09
C LEU A 43 1.31 6.87 -5.63
N LEU A 44 0.50 7.70 -6.32
CA LEU A 44 0.41 7.68 -7.79
C LEU A 44 1.75 7.93 -8.48
N ARG A 45 2.66 8.71 -7.88
CA ARG A 45 3.94 9.05 -8.52
C ARG A 45 4.74 7.80 -8.90
N ARG A 46 4.81 6.81 -8.02
CA ARG A 46 5.58 5.58 -8.29
C ARG A 46 4.84 4.63 -9.22
N MET A 47 3.51 4.65 -9.20
CA MET A 47 2.70 3.88 -10.14
C MET A 47 2.81 4.43 -11.57
N ALA A 48 2.98 5.74 -11.73
CA ALA A 48 3.16 6.40 -13.03
C ALA A 48 4.43 5.96 -13.78
N ASP A 49 5.41 5.36 -13.09
CA ASP A 49 6.58 4.75 -13.75
C ASP A 49 6.21 3.50 -14.58
N PHE A 50 5.03 2.91 -14.32
CA PHE A 50 4.57 1.66 -14.96
C PHE A 50 3.23 1.82 -15.68
N GLN A 51 2.34 2.65 -15.15
CA GLN A 51 0.96 2.82 -15.61
C GLN A 51 0.61 4.31 -15.81
N PRO A 52 1.32 5.04 -16.68
CA PRO A 52 1.15 6.49 -16.82
C PRO A 52 -0.27 6.89 -17.25
N ASP A 53 -0.88 6.14 -18.17
CA ASP A 53 -2.23 6.45 -18.69
C ASP A 53 -3.31 6.21 -17.64
N LEU A 54 -3.24 5.08 -16.92
CA LEU A 54 -4.16 4.78 -15.83
C LEU A 54 -4.04 5.80 -14.69
N VAL A 55 -2.82 6.27 -14.38
CA VAL A 55 -2.61 7.36 -13.42
C VAL A 55 -3.23 8.66 -13.92
N SER A 56 -3.16 8.96 -15.22
CA SER A 56 -3.81 10.16 -15.78
C SER A 56 -5.32 10.12 -15.56
N VAL A 57 -5.97 9.00 -15.91
CA VAL A 57 -7.41 8.80 -15.70
C VAL A 57 -7.77 8.91 -14.21
N ALA A 58 -7.01 8.27 -13.34
CA ALA A 58 -7.25 8.32 -11.90
C ALA A 58 -7.07 9.73 -11.32
N CYS A 59 -6.13 10.52 -11.86
CA CYS A 59 -5.97 11.92 -11.49
C CYS A 59 -7.20 12.74 -11.90
N GLU A 60 -7.69 12.56 -13.13
CA GLU A 60 -8.88 13.23 -13.65
C GLU A 60 -10.11 12.92 -12.79
N GLU A 61 -10.35 11.64 -12.48
CA GLU A 61 -11.45 11.19 -11.61
C GLU A 61 -11.34 11.75 -10.18
N ALA A 62 -10.12 11.88 -9.67
CA ALA A 62 -9.87 12.49 -8.36
C ALA A 62 -9.93 14.02 -8.38
N GLY A 63 -10.10 14.67 -9.53
CA GLY A 63 -10.02 16.12 -9.69
C GLY A 63 -8.63 16.68 -9.36
N ALA A 64 -7.58 15.93 -9.69
CA ALA A 64 -6.19 16.28 -9.49
C ALA A 64 -5.43 16.35 -10.83
N SER A 65 -4.33 17.07 -10.82
CA SER A 65 -3.41 17.22 -11.92
C SER A 65 -2.10 16.49 -11.65
N ARG A 66 -1.32 16.27 -12.73
CA ARG A 66 0.05 15.77 -12.63
C ARG A 66 0.93 16.61 -11.71
N ALA A 67 0.75 17.93 -11.73
CA ALA A 67 1.51 18.84 -10.87
C ALA A 67 1.18 18.63 -9.39
N GLU A 68 -0.09 18.39 -9.06
CA GLU A 68 -0.53 18.17 -7.67
C GLU A 68 0.06 16.90 -7.07
N TYR A 69 0.05 15.76 -7.80
CA TYR A 69 0.66 14.54 -7.25
C TYR A 69 2.19 14.65 -7.13
N LEU A 70 2.86 15.36 -8.06
CA LEU A 70 4.30 15.64 -7.95
C LEU A 70 4.62 16.52 -6.74
N ALA A 71 3.79 17.53 -6.47
CA ALA A 71 3.91 18.38 -5.30
C ALA A 71 3.66 17.60 -4.00
N ALA A 72 2.68 16.70 -3.97
CA ALA A 72 2.43 15.80 -2.85
C ALA A 72 3.62 14.88 -2.58
N HIS A 73 4.14 14.20 -3.62
CA HIS A 73 5.33 13.35 -3.50
C HIS A 73 6.55 14.13 -3.01
N THR A 74 6.78 15.34 -3.56
CA THR A 74 7.89 16.20 -3.15
C THR A 74 7.80 16.61 -1.68
N ARG A 75 6.60 16.96 -1.19
CA ARG A 75 6.39 17.27 0.22
C ARG A 75 6.63 16.07 1.11
N TRP A 76 6.15 14.88 0.72
CA TRP A 76 6.44 13.63 1.44
C TRP A 76 7.94 13.33 1.55
N GLN A 77 8.67 13.43 0.44
CA GLN A 77 10.12 13.22 0.43
C GLN A 77 10.84 14.24 1.33
N ARG A 78 10.38 15.49 1.40
CA ARG A 78 10.91 16.48 2.36
C ARG A 78 10.64 16.07 3.81
N MET A 79 9.44 15.56 4.11
CA MET A 79 9.09 15.09 5.45
C MET A 79 9.93 13.89 5.87
N LEU A 80 10.09 12.88 5.01
CA LEU A 80 10.93 11.70 5.27
C LEU A 80 12.39 12.05 5.55
N ARG A 81 12.94 13.05 4.85
CA ARG A 81 14.33 13.48 5.01
C ARG A 81 14.53 14.50 6.14
N SER A 82 13.46 14.99 6.76
CA SER A 82 13.56 16.02 7.78
C SER A 82 14.23 15.48 9.04
N ALA A 83 15.24 16.20 9.53
CA ALA A 83 15.89 15.89 10.79
C ALA A 83 15.04 16.25 12.02
N ARG A 84 14.20 17.28 11.88
CA ARG A 84 13.46 17.93 12.98
C ARG A 84 11.96 17.59 13.00
N GLY A 85 11.50 16.76 12.07
CA GLY A 85 10.09 16.38 11.94
C GLY A 85 9.76 15.05 12.63
N PRO A 86 8.46 14.71 12.71
CA PRO A 86 8.05 13.38 13.14
C PRO A 86 8.63 12.31 12.20
N ARG A 87 8.87 11.10 12.73
CA ARG A 87 9.45 9.96 12.01
C ARG A 87 8.67 8.69 12.28
N GLY A 88 8.88 7.69 11.42
CA GLY A 88 8.25 6.38 11.55
C GLY A 88 6.73 6.51 11.71
N LEU A 89 6.15 5.77 12.66
CA LEU A 89 4.72 5.84 12.98
C LEU A 89 4.22 7.27 13.26
N GLY A 90 5.03 8.10 13.93
CA GLY A 90 4.66 9.48 14.24
C GLY A 90 4.43 10.33 12.99
N LEU A 91 5.20 10.10 11.91
CA LEU A 91 5.00 10.80 10.64
C LEU A 91 3.67 10.39 9.99
N TYR A 92 3.36 9.10 9.99
CA TYR A 92 2.10 8.58 9.46
C TYR A 92 0.90 9.11 10.24
N ARG A 93 0.96 9.11 11.58
CA ARG A 93 -0.10 9.71 12.41
C ARG A 93 -0.27 11.20 12.14
N ALA A 94 0.82 11.93 11.94
CA ALA A 94 0.75 13.36 11.66
C ALA A 94 0.14 13.67 10.27
N VAL A 95 0.26 12.75 9.30
CA VAL A 95 -0.25 12.90 7.92
C VAL A 95 -1.66 12.30 7.73
N LEU A 96 -1.91 11.12 8.29
CA LEU A 96 -3.14 10.35 8.11
C LEU A 96 -4.14 10.52 9.26
N GLY A 97 -3.71 11.17 10.36
CA GLY A 97 -4.47 11.23 11.59
C GLY A 97 -4.36 9.93 12.40
N PRO A 98 -5.25 9.71 13.39
CA PRO A 98 -5.28 8.47 14.14
C PRO A 98 -5.53 7.27 13.23
N GLU A 99 -4.91 6.14 13.56
CA GLU A 99 -5.14 4.84 12.95
C GLU A 99 -6.59 4.36 13.18
N ASP A 100 -7.11 3.64 12.19
CA ASP A 100 -8.41 2.96 12.27
C ASP A 100 -8.32 1.62 13.03
N ASP A 101 -7.15 0.99 13.05
CA ASP A 101 -6.87 -0.27 13.77
C ASP A 101 -5.38 -0.37 14.11
N GLU A 102 -5.08 -0.91 15.30
CA GLU A 102 -3.73 -1.27 15.74
C GLU A 102 -3.74 -2.74 16.20
N ARG A 103 -2.83 -3.56 15.65
CA ARG A 103 -2.67 -4.96 16.05
C ARG A 103 -1.23 -5.29 16.35
N THR A 104 -1.02 -5.97 17.47
CA THR A 104 0.29 -6.49 17.86
C THR A 104 0.48 -7.90 17.31
N ARG A 105 1.60 -8.15 16.63
CA ARG A 105 2.02 -9.49 16.20
C ARG A 105 3.39 -9.84 16.78
N ARG A 106 3.50 -11.05 17.30
CA ARG A 106 4.79 -11.63 17.66
C ARG A 106 5.45 -12.21 16.40
N TRP A 107 6.72 -11.90 16.22
CA TRP A 107 7.57 -12.42 15.16
C TRP A 107 8.89 -12.89 15.78
N GLY A 108 9.01 -14.20 15.99
CA GLY A 108 10.06 -14.76 16.86
C GLY A 108 9.99 -14.10 18.25
N ASP A 109 11.12 -13.57 18.71
CA ASP A 109 11.25 -12.87 19.99
C ASP A 109 10.88 -11.37 19.91
N SER A 110 10.58 -10.87 18.72
CA SER A 110 10.23 -9.46 18.50
C SER A 110 8.73 -9.25 18.48
N THR A 111 8.29 -8.10 19.01
CA THR A 111 6.91 -7.65 18.92
C THR A 111 6.82 -6.56 17.86
N LEU A 112 6.05 -6.82 16.81
CA LEU A 112 5.75 -5.87 15.74
C LEU A 112 4.34 -5.32 15.94
N SER A 113 4.12 -4.06 15.64
CA SER A 113 2.77 -3.47 15.61
C SER A 113 2.39 -3.13 14.18
N VAL A 114 1.16 -3.49 13.82
CA VAL A 114 0.52 -3.24 12.53
C VAL A 114 -0.49 -2.14 12.74
N HIS A 115 -0.40 -1.07 11.95
CA HIS A 115 -1.30 0.09 12.03
C HIS A 115 -1.98 0.27 10.68
N THR A 116 -3.29 0.52 10.66
CA THR A 116 -4.05 0.68 9.40
C THR A 116 -4.86 1.97 9.35
N TRP A 117 -5.00 2.54 8.15
CA TRP A 117 -5.82 3.72 7.87
C TRP A 117 -6.68 3.49 6.63
N ARG A 118 -7.95 3.88 6.67
CA ARG A 118 -8.78 4.10 5.49
C ARG A 118 -8.27 5.34 4.76
N LEU A 119 -8.00 5.23 3.47
CA LEU A 119 -7.52 6.37 2.69
C LEU A 119 -8.64 7.25 2.15
N SER A 120 -9.82 6.69 1.89
CA SER A 120 -10.99 7.45 1.45
C SER A 120 -11.40 8.49 2.50
N SER A 121 -11.57 9.74 2.07
CA SER A 121 -12.10 10.83 2.89
C SER A 121 -13.62 10.73 2.99
N GLY A 122 -14.10 9.58 3.42
CA GLY A 122 -15.50 9.35 3.70
C GLY A 122 -15.60 8.73 5.08
N THR A 123 -15.75 9.56 6.11
CA THR A 123 -16.53 9.11 7.25
C THR A 123 -17.88 8.75 6.67
N ALA A 124 -18.23 7.47 6.61
CA ALA A 124 -19.62 7.11 6.49
C ALA A 124 -20.29 7.69 7.73
N LEU A 125 -20.84 8.91 7.64
CA LEU A 125 -21.83 9.32 8.61
C LEU A 125 -22.91 8.23 8.57
N PRO A 126 -23.38 7.74 9.73
CA PRO A 126 -24.56 6.88 9.75
C PRO A 126 -25.67 7.57 8.94
N PRO A 127 -26.52 6.80 8.22
CA PRO A 127 -27.50 7.35 7.28
C PRO A 127 -28.38 8.44 7.92
N GLU A 128 -28.59 8.37 9.23
CA GLU A 128 -29.39 9.26 10.06
C GLU A 128 -28.81 10.68 10.26
N ALA A 129 -27.52 10.88 10.02
CA ALA A 129 -26.83 12.14 10.27
C ALA A 129 -26.48 12.93 9.00
N ARG A 130 -27.01 12.53 7.83
CA ARG A 130 -26.86 13.30 6.59
C ARG A 130 -27.78 14.54 6.61
N PRO A 131 -27.26 15.77 6.54
CA PRO A 131 -28.12 16.93 6.30
C PRO A 131 -28.66 16.88 4.86
N GLU A 132 -29.95 17.18 4.71
CA GLU A 132 -30.64 17.37 3.42
C GLU A 132 -29.85 18.35 2.54
N PRO A 133 -29.62 18.06 1.24
CA PRO A 133 -28.89 18.95 0.37
C PRO A 133 -29.68 20.25 0.17
N GLY A 134 -29.20 21.35 0.77
CA GLY A 134 -29.77 22.67 0.58
C GLY A 134 -29.62 23.14 -0.88
N PRO A 135 -30.59 23.88 -1.43
CA PRO A 135 -30.53 24.35 -2.80
C PRO A 135 -29.52 25.51 -2.89
N GLY A 136 -28.31 25.24 -3.36
CA GLY A 136 -27.33 26.27 -3.71
C GLY A 136 -25.93 25.99 -3.18
N GLY A 137 -25.11 25.32 -3.99
CA GLY A 137 -23.72 25.04 -3.66
C GLY A 137 -22.95 24.46 -4.84
N GLY A 138 -22.84 25.21 -5.93
CA GLY A 138 -21.94 24.89 -7.04
C GLY A 138 -20.49 25.10 -6.65
N GLY A 139 -19.91 24.14 -5.92
CA GLY A 139 -18.48 24.01 -5.71
C GLY A 139 -18.12 22.57 -6.04
N GLY A 140 -17.31 22.37 -7.10
CA GLY A 140 -16.97 21.06 -7.64
C GLY A 140 -16.68 20.04 -6.55
N GLU A 141 -17.63 19.13 -6.34
CA GLU A 141 -17.54 18.07 -5.37
C GLU A 141 -16.49 17.09 -5.87
N ARG A 142 -15.22 17.31 -5.47
CA ARG A 142 -14.18 16.29 -5.63
C ARG A 142 -14.74 15.00 -5.06
N VAL A 143 -14.72 13.95 -5.87
CA VAL A 143 -15.28 12.64 -5.55
C VAL A 143 -14.78 12.23 -4.15
N ARG A 144 -15.68 12.28 -3.15
CA ARG A 144 -15.34 12.05 -1.73
C ARG A 144 -14.93 10.60 -1.41
N GLY A 145 -14.95 9.72 -2.42
CA GLY A 145 -14.76 8.27 -2.29
C GLY A 145 -13.31 7.78 -2.16
N GLY A 146 -12.29 8.59 -2.48
CA GLY A 146 -10.89 8.17 -2.55
C GLY A 146 -10.55 7.33 -3.80
N LEU A 147 -9.27 7.23 -4.14
CA LEU A 147 -8.78 6.56 -5.37
C LEU A 147 -8.95 5.04 -5.35
N TRP A 148 -8.85 4.44 -4.16
CA TRP A 148 -8.96 2.99 -3.97
C TRP A 148 -10.02 2.71 -2.91
N PRO A 149 -11.31 2.84 -3.26
CA PRO A 149 -12.38 2.58 -2.31
C PRO A 149 -12.27 1.15 -1.80
N GLY A 150 -12.41 0.98 -0.49
CA GLY A 150 -12.30 -0.33 0.15
C GLY A 150 -10.87 -0.80 0.44
N LEU A 151 -9.82 -0.09 0.04
CA LEU A 151 -8.46 -0.40 0.49
C LEU A 151 -8.05 0.44 1.72
N ARG A 152 -7.12 -0.11 2.49
CA ARG A 152 -6.48 0.55 3.63
C ARG A 152 -4.99 0.67 3.38
N TRP A 153 -4.37 1.72 3.92
CA TRP A 153 -2.94 1.77 4.08
C TRP A 153 -2.54 1.04 5.36
N GLU A 154 -1.67 0.05 5.26
CA GLU A 154 -1.11 -0.68 6.39
C GLU A 154 0.38 -0.40 6.50
N ILE A 155 0.89 -0.23 7.73
CA ILE A 155 2.33 -0.21 8.00
C ILE A 155 2.67 -1.24 9.07
N ILE A 156 3.83 -1.88 8.91
CA ILE A 156 4.48 -2.64 9.97
C ILE A 156 5.52 -1.76 10.64
N VAL A 157 5.41 -1.68 11.96
CA VAL A 157 6.32 -0.92 12.81
C VAL A 157 7.08 -1.88 13.71
N GLY A 158 8.42 -1.80 13.63
CA GLY A 158 9.34 -2.53 14.47
C GLY A 158 9.58 -1.84 15.82
N HIS A 159 10.49 -2.42 16.60
CA HIS A 159 10.90 -1.83 17.86
C HIS A 159 11.43 -0.39 17.68
N GLY A 160 11.13 0.50 18.62
CA GLY A 160 11.51 1.91 18.54
C GLY A 160 10.68 2.77 17.58
N GLY A 161 9.58 2.24 17.02
CA GLY A 161 8.66 3.02 16.18
C GLY A 161 9.10 3.17 14.71
N ALA A 162 10.14 2.44 14.30
CA ALA A 162 10.64 2.43 12.94
C ALA A 162 9.67 1.69 12.01
N VAL A 163 9.33 2.30 10.88
CA VAL A 163 8.47 1.69 9.86
C VAL A 163 9.34 0.75 9.04
N LEU A 164 9.02 -0.53 9.11
CA LEU A 164 9.70 -1.57 8.34
C LEU A 164 9.14 -1.63 6.92
N GLN A 165 7.82 -1.47 6.79
CA GLN A 165 7.16 -1.62 5.51
C GLN A 165 5.78 -0.93 5.50
N GLY A 166 5.30 -0.49 4.33
CA GLY A 166 3.97 0.10 4.17
C GLY A 166 3.34 -0.12 2.80
N TRP A 167 2.06 -0.54 2.75
CA TRP A 167 1.37 -0.95 1.53
C TRP A 167 -0.16 -0.85 1.61
N LEU A 168 -0.82 -0.98 0.46
CA LEU A 168 -2.28 -1.07 0.34
C LEU A 168 -2.75 -2.51 0.60
N VAL A 169 -3.73 -2.66 1.49
CA VAL A 169 -4.37 -3.93 1.86
C VAL A 169 -5.88 -3.87 1.77
N ARG A 170 -6.50 -5.04 1.65
CA ARG A 170 -7.94 -5.19 1.95
C ARG A 170 -8.17 -5.19 3.47
N PRO A 171 -9.29 -4.62 3.94
CA PRO A 171 -9.76 -4.78 5.30
C PRO A 171 -9.81 -6.25 5.72
N PRO A 172 -9.53 -6.56 6.98
CA PRO A 172 -9.72 -7.91 7.50
C PRO A 172 -11.18 -8.35 7.33
N GLY A 173 -11.39 -9.56 6.80
CA GLY A 173 -12.72 -10.14 6.58
C GLY A 173 -13.34 -9.83 5.22
N ASP A 174 -12.78 -8.89 4.45
CA ASP A 174 -13.21 -8.69 3.07
C ASP A 174 -12.84 -9.93 2.21
N PRO A 175 -13.75 -10.39 1.34
CA PRO A 175 -13.47 -11.55 0.49
C PRO A 175 -12.32 -11.23 -0.46
N VAL A 176 -11.38 -12.18 -0.58
CA VAL A 176 -10.35 -12.11 -1.61
C VAL A 176 -11.05 -12.21 -2.98
N PRO A 177 -10.77 -11.32 -3.94
CA PRO A 177 -11.39 -11.37 -5.26
C PRO A 177 -10.98 -12.62 -6.04
N GLU A 178 -11.87 -13.11 -6.90
CA GLU A 178 -11.47 -14.01 -7.97
C GLU A 178 -10.50 -13.30 -8.91
N LEU A 179 -9.37 -13.95 -9.19
CA LEU A 179 -8.34 -13.40 -10.07
C LEU A 179 -8.30 -14.21 -11.38
N PRO A 180 -8.29 -13.54 -12.55
CA PRO A 180 -7.98 -14.23 -13.80
C PRO A 180 -6.54 -14.77 -13.77
N PRO A 181 -6.16 -15.62 -14.74
CA PRO A 181 -4.79 -16.07 -14.88
C PRO A 181 -3.79 -14.89 -14.89
N PRO A 182 -2.57 -15.06 -14.40
CA PRO A 182 -1.57 -14.00 -14.24
C PRO A 182 -1.39 -13.08 -15.47
N GLY A 183 -1.38 -13.66 -16.67
CA GLY A 183 -1.23 -12.91 -17.93
C GLY A 183 -2.44 -12.05 -18.34
N ARG A 184 -3.57 -12.14 -17.61
CA ARG A 184 -4.82 -11.39 -17.85
C ARG A 184 -5.21 -10.46 -16.71
N LEU A 185 -4.36 -10.31 -15.69
CA LEU A 185 -4.62 -9.36 -14.61
C LEU A 185 -4.61 -7.93 -15.14
N ALA A 186 -5.67 -7.18 -14.85
CA ALA A 186 -5.71 -5.75 -15.12
C ALA A 186 -4.88 -5.00 -14.06
N PRO A 187 -4.12 -3.95 -14.43
CA PRO A 187 -3.45 -3.10 -13.44
C PRO A 187 -4.43 -2.61 -12.38
N TRP A 188 -3.97 -2.55 -11.13
CA TRP A 188 -4.72 -2.13 -9.95
C TRP A 188 -5.91 -3.02 -9.55
N SER A 189 -6.12 -4.17 -10.21
CA SER A 189 -7.22 -5.09 -9.89
C SER A 189 -7.07 -5.84 -8.57
N CYS A 190 -5.83 -6.02 -8.09
CA CYS A 190 -5.55 -6.80 -6.90
C CYS A 190 -4.37 -6.24 -6.09
N VAL A 191 -4.38 -6.53 -4.79
CA VAL A 191 -3.24 -6.26 -3.90
C VAL A 191 -2.34 -7.49 -3.79
N VAL A 192 -1.11 -7.30 -3.30
CA VAL A 192 -0.12 -8.38 -3.15
C VAL A 192 -0.68 -9.57 -2.35
N ASN A 193 -1.46 -9.31 -1.28
CA ASN A 193 -2.08 -10.35 -0.47
C ASN A 193 -3.14 -11.15 -1.25
N ASP A 194 -3.86 -10.53 -2.19
CA ASP A 194 -4.83 -11.24 -3.04
C ASP A 194 -4.09 -12.24 -3.93
N ALA A 195 -2.99 -11.81 -4.56
CA ALA A 195 -2.18 -12.66 -5.42
C ALA A 195 -1.57 -13.83 -4.64
N VAL A 196 -1.04 -13.61 -3.44
CA VAL A 196 -0.53 -14.69 -2.58
C VAL A 196 -1.62 -15.69 -2.21
N ALA A 197 -2.82 -15.21 -1.90
CA ALA A 197 -3.94 -16.08 -1.57
C ALA A 197 -4.48 -16.88 -2.77
N ARG A 198 -4.39 -16.34 -4.00
CA ARG A 198 -4.97 -16.96 -5.21
C ARG A 198 -3.97 -17.72 -6.07
N PHE A 199 -2.66 -17.50 -5.92
CA PHE A 199 -1.60 -18.22 -6.63
C PHE A 199 -0.77 -19.03 -5.62
N PRO A 200 -1.09 -20.32 -5.40
CA PRO A 200 -0.46 -21.11 -4.34
C PRO A 200 1.05 -21.30 -4.48
N ASP A 201 1.59 -21.18 -5.70
CA ASP A 201 3.03 -21.27 -5.96
C ASP A 201 3.73 -19.89 -5.96
N ALA A 202 3.03 -18.83 -5.52
CA ALA A 202 3.57 -17.48 -5.42
C ALA A 202 4.82 -17.44 -4.54
N ARG A 203 5.92 -16.98 -5.13
CA ARG A 203 7.19 -16.76 -4.41
C ARG A 203 7.57 -15.29 -4.47
N GLY A 204 7.93 -14.74 -3.32
CA GLY A 204 8.51 -13.40 -3.23
C GLY A 204 9.90 -13.37 -3.85
N VAL A 205 10.17 -12.36 -4.66
CA VAL A 205 11.50 -12.04 -5.18
C VAL A 205 11.94 -10.72 -4.56
N GLU A 206 13.20 -10.66 -4.12
CA GLU A 206 13.78 -9.44 -3.55
C GLU A 206 13.64 -8.27 -4.54
N SER A 207 13.19 -7.12 -4.03
CA SER A 207 13.01 -5.91 -4.83
C SER A 207 14.00 -4.84 -4.41
N ASP A 208 14.44 -4.06 -5.39
CA ASP A 208 15.44 -2.99 -5.24
C ASP A 208 14.87 -1.68 -4.66
N ALA A 209 13.55 -1.58 -4.51
CA ALA A 209 12.88 -0.39 -4.01
C ALA A 209 11.92 -0.74 -2.86
N PRO A 210 11.93 0.04 -1.75
CA PRO A 210 11.07 -0.23 -0.59
C PRO A 210 9.57 -0.28 -0.89
N SER A 211 9.14 0.42 -1.95
CA SER A 211 7.73 0.47 -2.37
C SER A 211 7.38 -0.54 -3.46
N ARG A 212 8.26 -1.50 -3.77
CA ARG A 212 8.05 -2.49 -4.83
C ARG A 212 8.06 -3.90 -4.25
N TRP A 213 7.16 -4.73 -4.78
CA TRP A 213 7.13 -6.16 -4.52
C TRP A 213 7.09 -6.87 -5.85
N VAL A 214 7.80 -7.99 -5.90
CA VAL A 214 7.85 -8.84 -7.08
C VAL A 214 7.44 -10.24 -6.64
N LEU A 215 6.44 -10.80 -7.30
CA LEU A 215 6.03 -12.19 -7.12
C LEU A 215 6.31 -12.98 -8.39
N GLU A 216 6.79 -14.20 -8.25
CA GLU A 216 6.78 -15.19 -9.33
C GLU A 216 5.66 -16.19 -9.07
N VAL A 217 4.79 -16.38 -10.05
CA VAL A 217 3.59 -17.22 -9.97
C VAL A 217 3.48 -18.12 -11.21
N GLY A 218 2.83 -19.25 -11.08
CA GLY A 218 2.43 -20.13 -12.18
C GLY A 218 1.05 -19.73 -12.73
N ALA A 219 0.79 -20.11 -13.98
CA ALA A 219 -0.54 -20.02 -14.60
C ALA A 219 -1.02 -21.42 -15.01
N GLU A 220 -0.50 -21.93 -16.12
CA GLU A 220 -0.67 -23.28 -16.63
C GLU A 220 0.64 -24.09 -16.49
N PRO A 221 0.65 -25.42 -16.69
CA PRO A 221 1.88 -26.20 -16.64
C PRO A 221 2.94 -25.66 -17.61
N GLY A 222 4.07 -25.22 -17.05
CA GLY A 222 5.17 -24.60 -17.81
C GLY A 222 5.11 -23.08 -17.87
N GLU A 223 3.93 -22.46 -17.74
CA GLU A 223 3.79 -21.01 -17.81
C GLU A 223 4.07 -20.35 -16.46
N ARG A 224 5.05 -19.44 -16.42
CA ARG A 224 5.36 -18.64 -15.23
C ARG A 224 5.34 -17.16 -15.54
N TYR A 225 4.96 -16.37 -14.55
CA TYR A 225 4.87 -14.92 -14.64
C TYR A 225 5.55 -14.25 -13.46
N ARG A 226 6.17 -13.10 -13.74
CA ARG A 226 6.63 -12.14 -12.75
C ARG A 226 5.60 -11.01 -12.64
N LEU A 227 4.98 -10.90 -11.49
CA LEU A 227 4.03 -9.85 -11.14
C LEU A 227 4.75 -8.75 -10.36
N LEU A 228 4.64 -7.51 -10.84
CA LEU A 228 5.16 -6.34 -10.15
C LEU A 228 4.03 -5.59 -9.45
N PHE A 229 4.26 -5.24 -8.18
CA PHE A 229 3.37 -4.41 -7.38
C PHE A 229 4.12 -3.16 -6.92
N VAL A 230 3.40 -2.05 -6.85
CA VAL A 230 3.89 -0.79 -6.29
C VAL A 230 2.94 -0.37 -5.19
N HIS A 231 3.48 -0.04 -4.01
CA HIS A 231 2.68 0.23 -2.80
C HIS A 231 1.69 -0.90 -2.47
N GLY A 232 2.03 -2.16 -2.81
CA GLY A 232 1.18 -3.33 -2.64
C GLY A 232 0.10 -3.53 -3.72
N LEU A 233 -0.03 -2.63 -4.69
CA LEU A 233 -1.05 -2.69 -5.74
C LEU A 233 -0.46 -3.17 -7.08
N PHE A 234 -1.11 -4.12 -7.74
CA PHE A 234 -0.61 -4.75 -8.96
C PHE A 234 -0.41 -3.74 -10.10
N GLN A 235 0.74 -3.78 -10.78
CA GLN A 235 1.06 -2.90 -11.90
C GLN A 235 1.14 -3.66 -13.21
N ILE A 236 1.94 -4.71 -13.30
CA ILE A 236 2.20 -5.40 -14.57
C ILE A 236 2.61 -6.85 -14.35
N ALA A 237 2.17 -7.73 -15.24
CA ALA A 237 2.63 -9.10 -15.35
C ALA A 237 3.59 -9.22 -16.54
N ARG A 238 4.71 -9.93 -16.35
CA ARG A 238 5.65 -10.28 -17.42
C ARG A 238 5.82 -11.79 -17.45
N PRO A 239 5.70 -12.45 -18.61
CA PRO A 239 6.03 -13.86 -18.71
C PRO A 239 7.50 -14.06 -18.37
N LEU A 240 7.79 -15.12 -17.60
CA LEU A 240 9.15 -15.61 -17.43
C LEU A 240 9.44 -16.56 -18.58
N PRO A 241 10.66 -16.51 -19.14
CA PRO A 241 11.06 -17.53 -20.12
C PRO A 241 10.97 -18.90 -19.47
N ASP A 242 10.51 -19.89 -20.24
CA ASP A 242 10.50 -21.28 -19.80
C ASP A 242 11.90 -21.65 -19.31
N ALA A 243 11.96 -22.25 -18.12
CA ALA A 243 13.19 -22.78 -17.59
C ALA A 243 13.63 -23.94 -18.50
N TRP A 244 14.49 -23.64 -19.47
CA TRP A 244 15.12 -24.57 -20.42
C TRP A 244 14.23 -25.13 -21.55
N SER A 245 14.32 -24.52 -22.74
CA SER A 245 14.14 -25.24 -24.01
C SER A 245 15.54 -25.50 -24.58
N PRO A 246 16.03 -26.75 -24.66
CA PRO A 246 17.26 -27.01 -25.39
C PRO A 246 16.99 -26.71 -26.86
N THR A 247 17.74 -25.77 -27.45
CA THR A 247 17.75 -25.57 -28.90
C THR A 247 18.07 -26.92 -29.56
N PRO A 248 17.24 -27.49 -30.44
CA PRO A 248 17.69 -28.61 -31.25
C PRO A 248 18.86 -28.11 -32.10
N VAL A 249 20.04 -28.70 -31.87
CA VAL A 249 21.22 -28.49 -32.72
C VAL A 249 20.91 -29.13 -34.07
N PRO A 250 21.13 -28.43 -35.21
CA PRO A 250 20.81 -28.93 -36.55
C PRO A 250 21.62 -30.17 -36.94
#